data_AF-A0AAW2MUF7-F1
#
_entry.id   AF-A0AAW2MUF7-F1
#
_cell.length_a   1.000
_cell.length_b   1.000
_cell.length_c   1.000
_cell.angle_alpha   90.00
_cell.angle_beta   90.00
_cell.angle_gamma   90.00
#
_symmetry.space_group_name_H-M   'P 1'
#
loop_
_entity.id
_entity.type
_entity.pdbx_description
1 polymer ?
#
loop_
_entity_poly.entity_id
_entity_poly.type
_entity_poly.pdbx_seq_one_letter_code
_entity_poly.pdbx_strand_id
1 'polypeptide(L)'
;MPEDYVHDYYTVDMYKKAYAPMIMRTSGEILWEQSLFIPPLPPDFGRGPGRPSNARRREPDEATNKRKKKTACRKGMRLKRQQATVHCTICGEAGHNQRLCPFKEGPTGLEEITHEVISVRKVQRSSKPSVDKTLKRRKEVRKKSKKSKVQDEGNQASMNDTTETEIEN
;
A
#
# COMPACT_ATOMS: atom_id res chain seq x y z
N MET A 1 18.49 58.74 10.99
CA MET A 1 17.79 57.55 10.45
C MET A 1 18.79 56.41 10.40
N PRO A 2 18.39 55.13 10.48
CA PRO A 2 19.31 54.02 10.74
C PRO A 2 20.24 53.65 9.56
N GLU A 3 20.16 54.33 8.42
CA GLU A 3 20.90 53.95 7.21
C GLU A 3 22.43 54.04 7.38
N ASP A 4 22.95 54.91 8.26
CA ASP A 4 24.39 55.10 8.50
C ASP A 4 25.07 53.92 9.23
N TYR A 5 24.29 52.99 9.80
CA TYR A 5 24.79 51.80 10.49
C TYR A 5 24.68 50.53 9.65
N VAL A 6 24.17 50.63 8.42
CA VAL A 6 24.00 49.49 7.51
C VAL A 6 25.24 49.36 6.64
N HIS A 7 25.88 48.20 6.67
CA HIS A 7 27.02 47.92 5.81
C HIS A 7 26.59 47.92 4.33
N ASP A 8 27.42 48.47 3.45
CA ASP A 8 27.24 48.51 1.99
C ASP A 8 26.87 47.16 1.35
N TYR A 9 27.16 46.03 2.01
CA TYR A 9 26.85 44.70 1.54
C TYR A 9 25.33 44.41 1.48
N TYR A 10 24.54 45.16 2.23
CA TYR A 10 23.07 45.07 2.24
C TYR A 10 22.40 45.99 1.21
N THR A 11 23.17 46.67 0.37
CA THR A 11 22.61 47.48 -0.72
C THR A 11 22.05 46.60 -1.84
N VAL A 12 21.03 47.11 -2.54
CA VAL A 12 20.43 46.45 -3.72
C VAL A 12 21.48 46.17 -4.80
N ASP A 13 22.47 47.05 -4.92
CA ASP A 13 23.55 46.89 -5.90
C ASP A 13 24.47 45.71 -5.57
N MET A 14 24.79 45.51 -4.28
CA MET A 14 25.55 44.32 -3.85
C MET A 14 24.74 43.04 -3.99
N TYR A 15 23.44 43.09 -3.71
CA TYR A 15 22.54 41.96 -3.98
C TYR A 15 22.55 41.57 -5.47
N LYS A 16 22.38 42.56 -6.36
CA LYS A 16 22.46 42.33 -7.81
C LYS A 16 23.83 41.79 -8.23
N LYS A 17 24.93 42.28 -7.67
CA LYS A 17 26.29 41.77 -7.95
C LYS A 17 26.48 40.33 -7.47
N ALA A 18 25.96 39.98 -6.30
CA ALA A 18 26.06 38.64 -5.73
C ALA A 18 25.30 37.58 -6.56
N TYR A 19 24.13 37.95 -7.09
CA TYR A 19 23.29 37.08 -7.91
C TYR A 19 23.40 37.33 -9.43
N ALA A 20 24.26 38.25 -9.87
CA ALA A 20 24.59 38.47 -11.27
C ALA A 20 25.16 37.21 -11.97
N PRO A 21 26.07 36.43 -11.35
CA PRO A 21 26.54 35.21 -11.98
C PRO A 21 25.44 34.15 -11.99
N MET A 22 25.26 33.53 -13.16
CA MET A 22 24.33 32.42 -13.29
C MET A 22 24.85 31.19 -12.55
N ILE A 23 24.04 30.63 -11.65
CA ILE A 23 24.32 29.33 -11.04
C ILE A 23 24.19 28.27 -12.14
N MET A 24 25.33 27.86 -12.70
CA MET A 24 25.37 26.80 -13.70
C MET A 24 24.95 25.49 -13.05
N ARG A 25 24.16 24.70 -13.78
CA ARG A 25 23.87 23.34 -13.34
C ARG A 25 25.17 22.56 -13.28
N THR A 26 25.40 21.87 -12.17
CA THR A 26 26.45 20.88 -12.08
C THR A 26 26.21 19.80 -13.13
N SER A 27 27.29 19.31 -13.74
CA SER A 27 27.25 18.13 -14.60
C SER A 27 26.50 16.98 -13.91
N GLY A 28 25.79 16.15 -14.67
CA GLY A 28 25.12 14.98 -14.09
C GLY A 28 26.12 13.91 -13.64
N GLU A 29 25.68 13.00 -12.77
CA GLU A 29 26.48 11.91 -12.20
C GLU A 29 27.23 11.09 -13.26
N ILE A 30 26.62 10.89 -14.43
CA ILE A 30 27.20 10.15 -15.57
C ILE A 30 28.51 10.79 -16.08
N LEU A 31 28.65 12.12 -15.95
CA LEU A 31 29.83 12.87 -16.40
C LEU A 31 30.84 13.07 -15.27
N TRP A 32 30.55 12.63 -14.05
CA TRP A 32 31.51 12.72 -12.95
C TRP A 32 32.62 11.68 -13.12
N GLU A 33 33.85 12.07 -12.80
CA GLU A 33 34.98 11.16 -12.80
C GLU A 33 34.72 10.05 -11.78
N GLN A 34 34.87 8.79 -12.21
CA GLN A 34 34.73 7.66 -11.30
C GLN A 34 35.90 7.67 -10.32
N SER A 35 35.58 7.78 -9.04
CA SER A 35 36.61 7.73 -8.01
C SER A 35 37.18 6.30 -7.90
N LEU A 36 38.50 6.19 -7.76
CA LEU A 36 39.17 4.91 -7.44
C LEU A 36 39.09 4.58 -5.93
N PHE A 37 38.42 5.44 -5.16
CA PHE A 37 38.32 5.31 -3.72
C PHE A 37 37.19 4.37 -3.34
N ILE A 38 37.40 3.60 -2.26
CA ILE A 38 36.35 2.79 -1.65
C ILE A 38 35.27 3.76 -1.14
N PRO A 39 34.00 3.59 -1.53
CA PRO A 39 32.93 4.45 -1.03
C PRO A 39 32.88 4.36 0.50
N PRO A 40 32.68 5.49 1.19
CA PRO A 40 32.60 5.46 2.64
C PRO A 40 31.47 4.52 3.08
N LEU A 41 31.71 3.76 4.14
CA LEU A 41 30.64 2.99 4.75
C LEU A 41 29.54 3.95 5.19
N PRO A 42 28.26 3.58 5.02
CA PRO A 42 27.17 4.39 5.54
C PRO A 42 27.39 4.60 7.05
N PRO A 43 27.11 5.81 7.58
CA PRO A 43 27.15 6.02 9.02
C PRO A 43 26.25 4.99 9.71
N ASP A 44 26.73 4.39 10.80
CA ASP A 44 25.91 3.50 11.61
C ASP A 44 24.95 4.34 12.45
N PHE A 45 23.78 4.63 11.88
CA PHE A 45 22.69 5.30 12.58
C PHE A 45 22.03 4.41 13.66
N GLY A 46 22.49 3.15 13.80
CA GLY A 46 21.92 2.18 14.71
C GLY A 46 20.42 1.96 14.47
N ARG A 47 19.78 1.26 15.40
CA ARG A 47 18.32 1.31 15.52
C ARG A 47 17.98 2.55 16.34
N GLY A 48 17.33 3.53 15.71
CA GLY A 48 16.71 4.63 16.44
C GLY A 48 15.77 4.10 17.53
N PRO A 49 15.52 4.87 18.60
CA PRO A 49 14.58 4.48 19.63
C PRO A 49 13.26 4.10 18.97
N GLY A 50 12.77 2.90 19.30
CA GLY A 50 11.52 2.39 18.75
C GLY A 50 10.37 3.36 19.05
N ARG A 51 9.27 3.21 18.29
CA ARG A 51 8.06 4.00 18.49
C ARG A 51 7.69 4.04 19.99
N PRO A 52 7.54 5.23 20.60
CA PRO A 52 7.14 5.32 22.00
C PRO A 52 5.81 4.60 22.19
N SER A 53 5.65 3.95 23.35
CA SER A 53 4.41 3.25 23.67
C SER A 53 3.23 4.21 23.62
N ASN A 54 2.10 3.77 23.04
CA ASN A 54 0.84 4.50 23.09
C ASN A 54 0.23 4.56 24.51
N ALA A 55 0.84 3.90 25.50
CA ALA A 55 0.36 3.92 26.87
C ALA A 55 0.71 5.26 27.54
N ARG A 56 -0.31 5.97 28.01
CA ARG A 56 -0.15 7.10 28.95
C ARG A 56 0.50 6.60 30.25
N ARG A 57 1.37 7.40 30.85
CA ARG A 57 1.89 7.19 32.22
C ARG A 57 0.74 7.24 33.22
N ARG A 58 0.61 6.23 34.08
CA ARG A 58 -0.45 6.13 35.10
C ARG A 58 0.09 6.57 36.46
N GLU A 59 -0.71 7.30 37.22
CA GLU A 59 -0.45 7.65 38.62
C GLU A 59 -0.67 6.42 39.54
N PRO A 60 -0.04 6.36 40.73
CA PRO A 60 -0.05 5.16 41.59
C PRO A 60 -1.44 4.78 42.12
N ASP A 61 -2.39 5.72 42.15
CA ASP A 61 -3.77 5.49 42.59
C ASP A 61 -4.72 5.04 41.45
N GLU A 62 -4.25 4.97 40.20
CA GLU A 62 -5.09 4.54 39.08
C GLU A 62 -5.34 3.03 39.10
N ALA A 63 -6.59 2.63 39.35
CA ALA A 63 -7.01 1.23 39.30
C ALA A 63 -6.65 0.55 37.96
N THR A 64 -5.81 -0.48 38.01
CA THR A 64 -5.50 -1.31 36.84
C THR A 64 -6.69 -2.21 36.54
N ASN A 65 -7.61 -1.75 35.67
CA ASN A 65 -8.62 -2.62 35.06
C ASN A 65 -7.93 -3.68 34.15
N LYS A 66 -7.30 -4.70 34.76
CA LYS A 66 -6.68 -5.87 34.13
C LYS A 66 -7.70 -6.79 33.44
N ARG A 67 -8.99 -6.43 33.50
CA ARG A 67 -10.10 -7.12 32.87
C ARG A 67 -10.78 -6.23 31.85
N LYS A 68 -10.03 -5.62 30.93
CA LYS A 68 -10.60 -5.44 29.58
C LYS A 68 -10.72 -6.84 28.98
N LYS A 69 -11.87 -7.43 29.30
CA LYS A 69 -12.67 -8.37 28.52
C LYS A 69 -11.99 -8.56 27.16
N LYS A 70 -11.65 -9.80 26.81
CA LYS A 70 -11.53 -10.23 25.42
C LYS A 70 -12.91 -10.03 24.77
N THR A 71 -13.44 -8.81 24.74
CA THR A 71 -14.58 -8.42 23.94
C THR A 71 -14.07 -8.56 22.53
N ALA A 72 -14.34 -9.74 21.98
CA ALA A 72 -14.53 -9.97 20.57
C ALA A 72 -13.70 -8.99 19.74
N CYS A 73 -12.36 -9.08 19.85
CA CYS A 73 -11.57 -8.72 18.68
C CYS A 73 -12.05 -9.72 17.66
N ARG A 74 -12.95 -9.18 16.85
CA ARG A 74 -13.74 -9.75 15.77
C ARG A 74 -13.18 -11.13 15.46
N LYS A 75 -14.02 -12.17 15.60
CA LYS A 75 -13.88 -13.38 14.79
C LYS A 75 -14.10 -12.92 13.34
N GLY A 76 -13.15 -12.12 12.87
CA GLY A 76 -13.20 -11.36 11.64
C GLY A 76 -13.30 -12.41 10.58
N MET A 77 -14.31 -12.27 9.74
CA MET A 77 -14.54 -13.06 8.55
C MET A 77 -13.20 -13.45 7.93
N ARG A 78 -12.72 -14.67 8.23
CA ARG A 78 -11.50 -15.18 7.64
C ARG A 78 -11.87 -15.49 6.20
N LEU A 79 -11.62 -14.55 5.30
CA LEU A 79 -11.85 -14.77 3.88
C LEU A 79 -11.01 -15.98 3.47
N LYS A 80 -11.67 -17.00 2.94
CA LYS A 80 -10.99 -18.14 2.32
C LYS A 80 -10.11 -17.60 1.20
N ARG A 81 -8.90 -18.15 1.09
CA ARG A 81 -7.98 -17.83 -0.01
C ARG A 81 -8.70 -18.10 -1.33
N GLN A 82 -8.82 -17.07 -2.18
CA GLN A 82 -9.58 -17.16 -3.44
C GLN A 82 -8.92 -18.08 -4.48
N GLN A 83 -7.59 -18.24 -4.40
CA GLN A 83 -6.86 -19.21 -5.21
C GLN A 83 -6.70 -20.51 -4.43
N ALA A 84 -7.57 -21.48 -4.72
CA ALA A 84 -7.47 -22.83 -4.19
C ALA A 84 -6.22 -23.55 -4.72
N THR A 85 -5.91 -23.35 -6.01
CA THR A 85 -4.74 -23.93 -6.67
C THR A 85 -3.70 -22.86 -6.97
N VAL A 86 -2.44 -23.20 -6.69
CA VAL A 86 -1.28 -22.40 -7.08
C VAL A 86 -0.83 -22.87 -8.45
N HIS A 87 -0.64 -21.94 -9.38
CA HIS A 87 -0.07 -22.24 -10.69
C HIS A 87 1.35 -21.66 -10.77
N CYS A 88 2.27 -22.45 -11.30
CA CYS A 88 3.63 -22.02 -11.51
C CYS A 88 3.71 -20.97 -12.64
N THR A 89 4.52 -19.93 -12.45
CA THR A 89 4.75 -18.89 -13.48
C THR A 89 5.69 -19.35 -14.59
N ILE A 90 6.55 -20.34 -14.34
CA ILE A 90 7.51 -20.89 -15.30
C ILE A 90 6.83 -21.96 -16.18
N CYS A 91 6.31 -23.04 -15.59
CA CYS A 91 5.72 -24.15 -16.37
C CYS A 91 4.18 -24.06 -16.53
N GLY A 92 3.49 -23.22 -15.76
CA GLY A 92 2.02 -23.07 -15.83
C GLY A 92 1.23 -24.15 -15.12
N GLU A 93 1.87 -25.22 -14.63
CA GLU A 93 1.21 -26.35 -13.97
C GLU A 93 0.68 -25.97 -12.58
N ALA A 94 -0.39 -26.66 -12.17
CA ALA A 94 -0.99 -26.50 -10.84
C ALA A 94 -0.26 -27.34 -9.80
N GLY A 95 -0.16 -26.85 -8.57
CA GLY A 95 0.34 -27.61 -7.41
C GLY A 95 1.68 -27.13 -6.86
N HIS A 96 2.42 -26.29 -7.58
CA HIS A 96 3.69 -25.73 -7.09
C HIS A 96 3.87 -24.26 -7.47
N ASN A 97 4.64 -23.54 -6.65
CA ASN A 97 5.08 -22.17 -6.94
C ASN A 97 6.38 -22.20 -7.75
N GLN A 98 6.72 -21.08 -8.38
CA GLN A 98 7.98 -20.89 -9.13
C GLN A 98 9.23 -21.42 -8.41
N ARG A 99 9.29 -21.28 -7.08
CA ARG A 99 10.43 -21.69 -6.26
C ARG A 99 10.70 -23.20 -6.27
N LEU A 100 9.65 -24.01 -6.36
CA LEU A 100 9.72 -25.48 -6.37
C LEU A 100 9.45 -26.02 -7.78
N CYS A 101 9.59 -25.19 -8.81
CA CYS A 101 9.40 -25.62 -10.18
C CYS A 101 10.53 -26.57 -10.59
N PRO A 102 10.23 -27.79 -11.05
CA PRO A 102 11.24 -28.73 -11.54
C PRO A 102 12.08 -28.16 -12.69
N PHE A 103 11.49 -27.24 -13.45
CA PHE A 103 12.14 -26.55 -14.57
C PHE A 103 12.95 -25.30 -14.17
N LYS A 104 13.08 -25.00 -12.87
CA LYS A 104 13.82 -23.82 -12.39
C LYS A 104 15.34 -24.04 -12.42
N GLU A 105 15.78 -25.27 -12.16
CA GLU A 105 17.15 -25.71 -12.35
C GLU A 105 17.14 -26.49 -13.67
N GLY A 106 17.81 -25.99 -14.70
CA GLY A 106 17.62 -26.44 -16.08
C GLY A 106 17.74 -27.97 -16.27
N PRO A 107 17.02 -28.56 -17.24
CA PRO A 107 17.15 -29.97 -17.54
C PRO A 107 18.55 -30.25 -18.10
N THR A 108 19.37 -30.99 -17.36
CA THR A 108 20.35 -31.87 -17.97
C THR A 108 19.57 -32.97 -18.69
N GLY A 109 19.25 -32.76 -19.96
CA GLY A 109 18.47 -33.71 -20.74
C GLY A 109 17.71 -33.04 -21.87
N LEU A 110 18.36 -33.04 -23.04
CA LEU A 110 17.89 -32.66 -24.36
C LEU A 110 16.42 -33.08 -24.63
N GLU A 111 15.50 -32.13 -24.82
CA GLU A 111 14.53 -32.09 -25.94
C GLU A 111 14.05 -30.64 -26.12
N GLU A 112 14.25 -30.10 -27.32
CA GLU A 112 13.98 -28.70 -27.69
C GLU A 112 12.49 -28.41 -27.76
N ILE A 113 11.96 -27.66 -26.79
CA ILE A 113 10.64 -27.05 -26.93
C ILE A 113 10.81 -25.77 -27.76
N THR A 114 10.49 -25.85 -29.05
CA THR A 114 10.60 -24.73 -29.98
C THR A 114 9.65 -23.57 -29.58
N HIS A 115 10.07 -22.35 -29.92
CA HIS A 115 9.39 -21.09 -29.61
C HIS A 115 7.93 -21.01 -30.10
N GLU A 116 7.51 -21.89 -31.01
CA GLU A 116 6.12 -21.94 -31.49
C GLU A 116 5.13 -22.36 -30.40
N VAL A 117 5.49 -23.29 -29.51
CA VAL A 117 4.59 -23.79 -28.46
C VAL A 117 4.30 -22.70 -27.41
N ILE A 118 5.27 -21.81 -27.17
CA ILE A 118 5.15 -20.65 -26.28
C ILE A 118 4.21 -19.59 -26.89
N SER A 119 4.31 -19.38 -28.21
CA SER A 119 3.46 -18.46 -28.96
C SER A 119 1.97 -18.85 -28.88
N VAL A 120 1.65 -20.13 -29.14
CA VAL A 120 0.27 -20.64 -29.12
C VAL A 120 -0.39 -20.48 -27.73
N ARG A 121 0.35 -20.70 -26.65
CA ARG A 121 -0.17 -20.55 -25.27
C ARG A 121 -0.42 -19.09 -24.88
N LYS A 122 0.35 -18.15 -25.42
CA LYS A 122 0.16 -16.71 -25.18
C LYS A 122 -1.08 -16.17 -25.90
N VAL A 123 -1.41 -16.72 -27.07
CA VAL A 123 -2.64 -16.42 -27.81
C VAL A 123 -3.87 -16.82 -27.01
N GLN A 124 -3.91 -18.01 -26.40
CA GLN A 124 -5.09 -18.47 -25.65
C GLN A 124 -5.39 -17.63 -24.38
N ARG A 125 -4.36 -17.14 -23.67
CA ARG A 125 -4.53 -16.27 -22.49
C ARG A 125 -5.00 -14.85 -22.82
N SER A 126 -4.90 -14.41 -24.08
CA SER A 126 -5.26 -13.04 -24.48
C SER A 126 -6.76 -12.83 -24.69
N SER A 127 -7.57 -13.89 -24.67
CA SER A 127 -9.03 -13.82 -24.75
C SER A 127 -9.64 -13.26 -23.45
N LYS A 128 -9.58 -11.93 -23.28
CA LYS A 128 -10.36 -11.23 -22.25
C LYS A 128 -11.85 -11.51 -22.49
N PRO A 129 -12.65 -11.92 -21.49
CA PRO A 129 -14.10 -11.99 -21.68
C PRO A 129 -14.64 -10.58 -21.97
N SER A 130 -15.52 -10.49 -22.96
CA SER A 130 -16.13 -9.24 -23.43
C SER A 130 -16.61 -8.36 -22.26
N VAL A 131 -16.23 -7.08 -22.31
CA VAL A 131 -16.55 -6.00 -21.36
C VAL A 131 -18.04 -5.89 -21.05
N ASP A 132 -18.91 -6.35 -21.95
CA ASP A 132 -20.37 -6.40 -21.72
C ASP A 132 -20.79 -7.37 -20.61
N LYS A 133 -20.11 -8.52 -20.48
CA LYS A 133 -20.45 -9.53 -19.46
C LYS A 133 -20.09 -9.05 -18.05
N THR A 134 -19.00 -8.32 -17.89
CA THR A 134 -18.58 -7.75 -16.59
C THR A 134 -19.47 -6.57 -16.17
N LEU A 135 -19.97 -5.76 -17.11
CA LEU A 135 -20.89 -4.66 -16.81
C LEU A 135 -22.28 -5.15 -16.36
N LYS A 136 -22.83 -6.18 -17.03
CA LYS A 136 -24.14 -6.77 -16.64
C LYS A 136 -24.10 -7.30 -15.20
N ARG A 137 -23.05 -8.04 -14.85
CA ARG A 137 -22.85 -8.57 -13.49
C ARG A 137 -22.70 -7.46 -12.44
N ARG A 138 -22.01 -6.35 -12.75
CA ARG A 138 -21.91 -5.19 -11.83
C ARG A 138 -23.26 -4.49 -11.63
N LYS A 139 -24.06 -4.34 -12.68
CA LYS A 139 -25.41 -3.75 -12.58
C LYS A 139 -26.33 -4.61 -11.72
N GLU A 140 -26.22 -5.93 -11.82
CA GLU A 140 -27.05 -6.88 -11.07
C GLU A 140 -26.68 -6.95 -9.58
N VAL A 141 -25.39 -6.95 -9.25
CA VAL A 141 -24.91 -6.83 -7.86
C VAL A 141 -25.37 -5.50 -7.23
N ARG A 142 -25.32 -4.40 -7.97
CA ARG A 142 -25.78 -3.08 -7.49
C ARG A 142 -27.30 -3.03 -7.29
N LYS A 143 -28.08 -3.71 -8.13
CA LYS A 143 -29.55 -3.87 -7.92
C LYS A 143 -29.85 -4.71 -6.67
N LYS A 144 -29.12 -5.80 -6.45
CA LYS A 144 -29.32 -6.68 -5.28
C LYS A 144 -28.99 -5.98 -3.96
N SER A 145 -27.94 -5.16 -3.93
CA SER A 145 -27.57 -4.34 -2.76
C SER A 145 -28.57 -3.22 -2.47
N LYS A 146 -29.20 -2.62 -3.50
CA LYS A 146 -30.28 -1.64 -3.28
C LYS A 146 -31.54 -2.31 -2.72
N LYS A 147 -31.89 -3.51 -3.18
CA LYS A 147 -33.04 -4.28 -2.65
C LYS A 147 -32.87 -4.62 -1.18
N SER A 148 -31.67 -5.03 -0.74
CA SER A 148 -31.43 -5.33 0.68
C SER A 148 -31.46 -4.09 1.57
N LYS A 149 -31.06 -2.92 1.07
CA LYS A 149 -31.10 -1.68 1.85
C LYS A 149 -32.52 -1.19 2.14
N VAL A 150 -33.44 -1.36 1.18
CA VAL A 150 -34.86 -1.00 1.36
C VAL A 150 -35.57 -1.93 2.35
N GLN A 151 -35.13 -3.20 2.47
CA GLN A 151 -35.70 -4.15 3.44
C GLN A 151 -35.21 -3.89 4.88
N ASP A 152 -33.99 -3.37 5.04
CA ASP A 152 -33.42 -3.03 6.35
C ASP A 152 -34.08 -1.76 6.92
N GLU A 153 -34.32 -0.76 6.07
CA GLU A 153 -35.00 0.50 6.44
C GLU A 153 -36.49 0.27 6.79
N GLY A 154 -37.17 -0.67 6.12
CA GLY A 154 -38.55 -1.05 6.43
C GLY A 154 -38.72 -1.80 7.76
N ASN A 155 -37.71 -2.56 8.19
CA ASN A 155 -37.74 -3.28 9.48
C ASN A 155 -37.39 -2.38 10.67
N GLN A 156 -36.77 -1.22 10.42
CA GLN A 156 -36.39 -0.29 11.49
C GLN A 156 -37.52 0.67 11.87
N ALA A 157 -38.52 0.87 11.00
CA ALA A 157 -39.66 1.74 11.25
C ALA A 157 -40.81 1.09 12.06
N SER A 158 -40.76 -0.22 12.31
CA SER A 158 -41.80 -0.94 13.06
C SER A 158 -41.48 -1.15 14.54
N MET A 159 -40.41 -0.55 15.09
CA MET A 159 -39.97 -0.75 16.48
C MET A 159 -40.01 0.50 17.37
N ASN A 160 -40.46 1.63 16.84
CA ASN A 160 -40.36 2.95 17.49
C ASN A 160 -41.71 3.55 17.90
N ASP A 161 -42.77 2.74 17.99
CA ASP A 161 -44.13 3.19 18.38
C ASP A 161 -44.57 2.79 19.81
N THR A 162 -43.69 2.27 20.67
CA THR A 162 -44.11 1.67 21.97
C THR A 162 -43.52 2.25 23.27
N THR A 163 -42.91 3.43 23.30
CA THR A 163 -42.41 3.97 24.59
C THR A 163 -42.55 5.49 24.74
N GLU A 164 -43.78 5.98 24.90
CA GLU A 164 -44.04 7.29 25.53
C GLU A 164 -45.30 7.20 26.40
N THR A 165 -45.18 6.66 27.61
CA THR A 165 -46.06 7.01 28.75
C THR A 165 -45.30 6.79 30.06
N GLU A 166 -45.44 7.73 30.99
CA GLU A 166 -45.14 7.66 32.43
C GLU A 166 -43.73 8.04 32.92
N ILE A 167 -43.49 9.35 33.09
CA ILE A 167 -42.80 9.89 34.28
C ILE A 167 -43.43 11.25 34.64
N GLU A 168 -44.45 11.24 35.50
CA GLU A 168 -44.74 12.33 36.45
C GLU A 168 -45.32 11.69 37.71
N ASN A 169 -44.52 11.67 38.78
CA ASN A 169 -44.86 11.86 40.19
C ASN A 169 -43.63 11.61 41.06
#